data_AF-A0A662IYW6-F1
#
_entry.id   AF-A0A662IYW6-F1
#
_cell.length_a   1.000
_cell.length_b   1.000
_cell.length_c   1.000
_cell.angle_alpha   90.00
_cell.angle_beta   90.00
_cell.angle_gamma   90.00
#
_symmetry.space_group_name_H-M   'P 1'
#
loop_
_entity.id
_entity.type
_entity.pdbx_description
1 polymer ?
#
loop_
_entity_poly.entity_id
_entity_poly.type
_entity_poly.pdbx_seq_one_letter_code
_entity_poly.pdbx_strand_id
1 'polypeptide(L)'
;ILREGLKPMRRRMVHLSPTLEDALINALRWRRTPSIIVVDADKLRSRGVKVFRASHRVYLAKYVPPSCIVKVIKDIKPYTFERSSLS
;
A
#
# COMPACT_ATOMS: atom_id res chain seq x y z
N ILE A 1 12.43 -1.85 -3.62
CA ILE A 1 11.34 -2.07 -2.63
C ILE A 1 11.69 -3.18 -1.64
N LEU A 2 11.81 -4.44 -2.04
CA LEU A 2 12.04 -5.53 -1.08
C LEU A 2 13.39 -5.44 -0.32
N ARG A 3 14.42 -4.85 -0.93
CA ARG A 3 15.72 -4.63 -0.26
C ARG A 3 15.77 -3.33 0.58
N GLU A 4 15.07 -2.30 0.13
CA GLU A 4 15.27 -0.92 0.61
C GLU A 4 14.04 -0.30 1.29
N GLY A 5 12.91 -1.01 1.32
CA GLY A 5 11.65 -0.52 1.85
C GLY A 5 10.88 0.36 0.87
N LEU A 6 9.85 1.02 1.38
CA LEU A 6 9.11 2.07 0.68
C LEU A 6 9.67 3.43 1.08
N LYS A 7 10.14 4.16 0.08
CA LYS A 7 10.61 5.54 0.18
C LYS A 7 9.53 6.47 -0.39
N PRO A 8 9.46 7.73 0.07
CA PRO A 8 8.47 8.69 -0.41
C PRO A 8 8.67 9.10 -1.89
N MET A 9 9.78 8.69 -2.51
CA MET A 9 10.15 9.00 -3.90
C MET A 9 10.13 10.51 -4.16
N ARG A 10 9.35 10.98 -5.15
CA ARG A 10 9.19 12.42 -5.46
C ARG A 10 8.24 13.15 -4.49
N ARG A 11 7.66 12.47 -3.50
CA ARG A 11 6.80 13.07 -2.47
C ARG A 11 7.58 13.26 -1.18
N ARG A 12 6.97 13.97 -0.21
CA ARG A 12 7.55 14.16 1.14
C ARG A 12 7.36 12.94 2.06
N MET A 13 6.33 12.13 1.81
CA MET A 13 5.96 10.99 2.65
C MET A 13 5.44 9.83 1.79
N VAL A 14 5.61 8.60 2.31
CA VAL A 14 5.00 7.39 1.76
C VAL A 14 3.51 7.47 2.02
N HIS A 15 2.71 7.30 0.96
CA HIS A 15 1.25 7.23 1.05
C HIS A 15 0.83 5.77 1.12
N LEU A 16 -0.02 5.46 2.09
CA LEU A 16 -0.59 4.14 2.34
C LEU A 16 -2.11 4.24 2.28
N SER A 17 -2.75 3.18 1.79
CA SER A 17 -4.21 3.05 1.78
C SER A 17 -4.64 2.07 2.88
N PRO A 18 -5.79 2.30 3.54
CA PRO A 18 -6.27 1.43 4.61
C PRO A 18 -6.74 0.06 4.12
N THR A 19 -7.20 -0.02 2.87
CA THR A 19 -7.78 -1.23 2.29
C THR A 19 -7.13 -1.56 0.95
N LEU A 20 -7.27 -2.82 0.54
CA LEU A 20 -6.84 -3.29 -0.78
C LEU A 20 -7.60 -2.56 -1.90
N GLU A 21 -8.90 -2.32 -1.70
CA GLU A 21 -9.75 -1.61 -2.67
C GLU A 21 -9.26 -0.16 -2.89
N ASP A 22 -9.04 0.60 -1.82
CA ASP A 22 -8.50 1.97 -1.94
C ASP A 22 -7.12 1.97 -2.61
N ALA A 23 -6.27 1.00 -2.29
CA ALA A 23 -4.95 0.86 -2.91
C ALA A 23 -5.06 0.59 -4.42
N LEU A 24 -5.99 -0.29 -4.82
CA LEU A 24 -6.23 -0.65 -6.21
C LEU A 24 -6.83 0.51 -7.01
N ILE A 25 -7.86 1.18 -6.48
CA ILE A 25 -8.47 2.37 -7.11
C ILE A 25 -7.40 3.44 -7.38
N ASN A 26 -6.49 3.68 -6.42
CA ASN A 26 -5.40 4.63 -6.59
C ASN A 26 -4.38 4.16 -7.64
N ALA A 27 -4.01 2.88 -7.65
CA ALA A 27 -2.99 2.33 -8.53
C ALA A 27 -3.46 2.22 -9.99
N LEU A 28 -4.74 1.88 -10.22
CA LEU A 28 -5.34 1.75 -11.56
C LEU A 28 -5.36 3.06 -12.35
N ARG A 29 -5.29 4.21 -11.67
CA ARG A 29 -5.11 5.53 -12.31
C ARG A 29 -3.79 5.64 -13.10
N TRP A 30 -2.80 4.81 -12.77
CA TRP A 30 -1.45 4.89 -13.32
C TRP A 30 -1.07 3.67 -14.17
N ARG A 31 -1.55 2.47 -13.82
CA ARG A 31 -1.16 1.20 -14.44
C ARG A 31 -2.36 0.29 -14.56
N ARG A 32 -2.51 -0.39 -15.71
CA ARG A 32 -3.56 -1.38 -15.95
C ARG A 32 -3.41 -2.66 -15.11
N THR A 33 -2.18 -3.02 -14.76
CA THR A 33 -1.84 -4.22 -13.97
C THR A 33 -0.93 -3.84 -12.79
N PRO A 34 -1.46 -3.17 -11.75
CA PRO A 34 -0.65 -2.72 -10.64
C PRO A 34 -0.24 -3.88 -9.73
N SER A 35 0.86 -3.68 -9.00
CA SER A 35 1.21 -4.51 -7.84
C SER A 35 0.85 -3.76 -6.56
N ILE A 36 0.31 -4.46 -5.57
CA ILE A 36 -0.04 -3.92 -4.25
C ILE A 36 0.90 -4.49 -3.21
N ILE A 37 1.38 -3.63 -2.32
CA ILE A 37 2.31 -3.98 -1.24
C ILE A 37 1.54 -3.85 0.06
N VAL A 38 1.42 -4.97 0.77
CA VAL A 38 0.77 -5.01 2.08
C VAL A 38 1.83 -4.74 3.15
N VAL A 39 1.54 -3.76 3.99
CA VAL A 39 2.41 -3.30 5.07
C VAL A 39 1.75 -3.65 6.40
N ASP A 40 2.52 -4.27 7.29
CA ASP A 40 2.14 -4.46 8.68
C ASP A 40 2.28 -3.12 9.41
N ALA A 41 1.14 -2.46 9.64
CA ALA A 41 1.09 -1.16 10.29
C ALA A 41 1.47 -1.25 11.78
N ASP A 42 1.27 -2.38 12.44
CA ASP A 42 1.54 -2.55 13.86
C ASP A 42 3.04 -2.72 14.08
N LYS A 43 3.69 -3.53 13.24
CA LYS A 43 5.14 -3.66 13.18
C LYS A 43 5.83 -2.36 12.76
N LEU A 44 5.20 -1.58 11.89
CA LEU A 44 5.69 -0.26 11.51
C LEU A 44 5.69 0.70 12.72
N ARG A 45 4.59 0.72 13.50
CA ARG A 45 4.46 1.55 14.71
C ARG A 45 5.39 1.08 15.83
N SER A 46 5.53 -0.23 16.05
CA SER A 46 6.43 -0.78 17.07
C SER A 46 7.91 -0.50 16.80
N ARG A 47 8.28 -0.23 15.53
CA ARG A 47 9.60 0.25 15.12
C ARG A 47 9.79 1.77 15.26
N GLY A 48 8.85 2.46 15.90
CA GLY A 48 8.92 3.91 16.14
C GLY A 48 8.59 4.77 14.92
N VAL A 49 8.09 4.18 13.83
CA VAL A 49 7.66 4.96 12.66
C VAL A 49 6.26 5.51 12.91
N LYS A 50 6.15 6.84 12.96
CA LYS A 50 4.86 7.53 13.06
C LYS A 50 4.04 7.35 11.79
N VAL A 51 2.79 6.94 11.95
CA VAL A 51 1.79 6.84 10.88
C VAL A 51 0.73 7.90 11.12
N PHE A 52 0.56 8.81 10.16
CA PHE A 52 -0.37 9.93 10.25
C PHE A 52 -1.58 9.67 9.37
N ARG A 53 -2.78 9.93 9.88
CA ARG A 53 -4.00 9.89 9.06
C ARG A 53 -4.16 11.24 8.35
N ALA A 54 -4.11 11.24 7.02
CA ALA A 54 -4.29 12.44 6.21
C ALA A 54 -5.73 12.61 5.71
N SER A 55 -6.44 11.50 5.52
CA SER A 55 -7.87 11.49 5.20
C SER A 55 -8.49 10.17 5.63
N HIS A 56 -9.77 9.94 5.29
CA HIS A 56 -10.40 8.64 5.50
C HIS A 56 -9.69 7.50 4.74
N ARG A 57 -9.08 7.79 3.58
CA ARG A 57 -8.50 6.80 2.66
C ARG A 57 -6.98 6.86 2.53
N VAL A 58 -6.32 7.78 3.25
CA VAL A 58 -4.87 8.01 3.12
C VAL A 58 -4.20 8.10 4.48
N TYR A 59 -3.16 7.27 4.64
CA TYR A 59 -2.21 7.33 5.73
C TYR A 59 -0.82 7.69 5.20
N LEU A 60 -0.01 8.32 6.04
CA LEU A 60 1.31 8.81 5.68
C LEU A 60 2.37 8.28 6.66
N ALA A 61 3.51 7.83 6.12
CA ALA A 61 4.69 7.47 6.90
C ALA A 61 5.94 8.09 6.27
N LYS A 62 6.99 8.39 7.07
CA LYS A 62 8.26 8.89 6.51
C LYS A 62 8.98 7.82 5.67
N TYR A 63 8.84 6.56 6.06
CA TYR A 63 9.52 5.41 5.47
C TYR A 63 8.82 4.12 5.90
N VAL A 64 8.84 3.07 5.07
CA VAL A 64 8.42 1.72 5.48
C VAL A 64 9.61 0.76 5.32
N PRO A 65 10.14 0.19 6.41
CA PRO A 65 11.22 -0.79 6.34
C PRO A 65 10.82 -2.06 5.56
N PRO A 66 11.77 -2.73 4.87
CA PRO A 66 11.54 -4.03 4.23
C PRO A 66 10.85 -5.04 5.14
N SER A 67 11.27 -5.09 6.41
CA SER A 67 10.75 -6.03 7.40
C SER A 67 9.27 -5.81 7.76
N CYS A 68 8.69 -4.68 7.36
CA CYS A 68 7.26 -4.39 7.54
C CYS A 68 6.43 -4.73 6.29
N ILE A 69 7.05 -5.13 5.19
CA ILE A 69 6.34 -5.61 4.00
C ILE A 69 6.02 -7.09 4.19
N VAL A 70 4.73 -7.42 4.26
CA VAL A 70 4.29 -8.80 4.57
C VAL A 70 3.77 -9.54 3.35
N LYS A 71 3.34 -8.82 2.31
CA LYS A 71 2.86 -9.44 1.07
C LYS A 71 3.06 -8.50 -0.11
N VAL A 72 3.35 -9.07 -1.27
CA VAL A 72 3.28 -8.37 -2.56
C VAL A 72 2.30 -9.13 -3.43
N ILE A 73 1.19 -8.46 -3.78
CA ILE A 73 0.20 -8.98 -4.71
C ILE A 73 0.57 -8.41 -6.07
N LYS A 74 1.04 -9.26 -6.98
CA LYS A 74 1.55 -8.85 -8.30
C LYS A 74 0.45 -8.89 -9.35
N ASP A 75 0.63 -8.07 -10.38
CA ASP A 75 -0.10 -8.11 -11.64
C ASP A 75 -1.63 -8.25 -11.46
N ILE A 76 -2.19 -7.43 -10.56
CA ILE A 76 -3.62 -7.47 -10.28
C ILE A 76 -4.34 -7.07 -11.56
N LYS A 77 -5.15 -7.99 -12.08
CA LYS A 77 -6.00 -7.73 -13.23
C LYS A 77 -7.30 -7.04 -12.74
N PRO A 78 -7.78 -6.00 -13.45
CA PRO A 78 -8.93 -5.22 -12.99
C PRO A 78 -10.22 -6.05 -12.87
N TYR A 79 -10.34 -7.12 -13.64
CA TYR A 79 -11.51 -8.02 -13.68
C TYR A 79 -11.49 -9.12 -12.59
N THR A 80 -10.49 -9.14 -11.69
CA THR A 80 -10.44 -10.15 -10.62
C THR A 80 -11.49 -9.91 -9.52
N PHE A 81 -12.03 -8.69 -9.39
CA PHE A 81 -13.03 -8.35 -8.35
C PHE A 81 -14.49 -8.48 -8.78
N GLU A 82 -14.81 -8.47 -10.08
CA GLU A 82 -16.21 -8.63 -10.54
C GLU A 82 -16.78 -10.04 -10.26
N ARG A 83 -15.93 -11.04 -10.05
CA ARG A 83 -16.35 -12.43 -9.77
C ARG A 83 -16.49 -12.77 -8.28
N SER A 84 -16.02 -11.93 -7.36
CA SER A 84 -16.05 -12.20 -5.92
C SER A 84 -17.37 -11.81 -5.24
N SER A 85 -18.24 -11.09 -5.97
CA SER A 85 -19.55 -10.63 -5.48
C SER A 85 -20.71 -11.52 -5.96
N LEU A 86 -20.41 -12.68 -6.57
CA LEU A 86 -21.37 -13.63 -7.14
C LEU A 86 -21.28 -15.04 -6.51
N SER A 87 -20.78 -15.16 -5.28
CA SER A 87 -20.80 -16.41 -4.50
C SER A 87 -21.48 -16.21 -3.16
#